data_AF-A0A966Y769-F1
#
_entry.id   AF-A0A966Y769-F1
#
_cell.length_a   1.000
_cell.length_b   1.000
_cell.length_c   1.000
_cell.angle_alpha   90.00
_cell.angle_beta   90.00
_cell.angle_gamma   90.00
#
_symmetry.space_group_name_H-M   'P 1'
#
loop_
_entity.id
_entity.type
_entity.pdbx_description
1 polymer ?
#
loop_
_entity_poly.entity_id
_entity_poly.type
_entity_poly.pdbx_seq_one_letter_code
_entity_poly.pdbx_strand_id
1 'polypeptide(L)'
;GGAIGQALSPEAVRQVVKRRCALAGLQIEDFSAHSLRSGFLTEAGRRGVPLKVAMDMSGHSSVTTAMGYMRAGELASEPAARLLEDEQP
;
A
#
# COMPACT_ATOMS: atom_id res chain seq x y z
N GLY A 1 24.76 14.18 23.21
CA GLY A 1 23.91 13.62 22.15
C GLY A 1 23.57 12.20 22.51
N GLY A 2 22.29 11.83 22.56
CA GLY A 2 21.89 10.46 22.89
C GLY A 2 22.24 9.52 21.74
N ALA A 3 22.93 8.42 22.04
CA ALA A 3 23.16 7.38 21.06
C ALA A 3 21.82 6.77 20.65
N ILE A 4 21.50 6.84 19.36
CA ILE A 4 20.45 6.01 18.75
C ILE A 4 20.91 4.55 18.89
N GLY A 5 20.07 3.73 19.52
CA GLY A 5 20.37 2.32 19.78
C GLY A 5 20.52 1.49 18.50
N GLN A 6 20.65 0.18 18.65
CA GLN A 6 20.74 -0.73 17.50
C GLN A 6 19.47 -0.71 16.66
N ALA A 7 19.58 -1.13 15.39
CA ALA A 7 18.45 -1.26 14.49
C ALA A 7 17.37 -2.20 15.05
N LEU A 8 16.10 -1.90 14.74
CA LEU A 8 14.99 -2.79 15.10
C LEU A 8 15.12 -4.13 14.37
N SER A 9 14.78 -5.20 15.07
CA SER A 9 14.63 -6.51 14.43
C SER A 9 13.41 -6.53 13.51
N PRO A 10 13.38 -7.39 12.48
CA PRO A 10 12.20 -7.57 11.62
C PRO A 10 10.94 -7.92 12.42
N GLU A 11 11.07 -8.73 13.48
CA GLU A 11 9.95 -9.09 14.35
C GLU A 11 9.43 -7.88 15.14
N ALA A 12 10.33 -7.02 15.64
CA ALA A 12 9.90 -5.79 16.31
C ALA A 12 9.09 -4.89 15.37
N VAL A 13 9.51 -4.75 14.11
CA VAL A 13 8.75 -4.02 13.09
C VAL A 13 7.38 -4.67 12.85
N ARG A 14 7.33 -5.99 12.70
CA ARG A 14 6.06 -6.72 12.55
C ARG A 14 5.12 -6.47 13.72
N GLN A 15 5.61 -6.52 14.96
CA GLN A 15 4.80 -6.27 16.16
C GLN A 15 4.28 -4.84 16.21
N VAL A 16 5.08 -3.85 15.80
CA VAL A 16 4.61 -2.47 15.66
C VAL A 16 3.45 -2.39 14.69
N VAL A 17 3.56 -3.01 13.51
CA VAL A 17 2.48 -3.02 12.50
C VAL A 17 1.23 -3.68 13.06
N LYS A 18 1.34 -4.89 13.62
CA LYS A 18 0.20 -5.62 14.21
C LYS A 18 -0.50 -4.79 15.29
N ARG A 19 0.26 -4.14 16.18
CA ARG A 19 -0.29 -3.25 17.20
C ARG A 19 -1.05 -2.06 16.59
N ARG A 20 -0.52 -1.45 15.52
CA ARG A 20 -1.22 -0.34 14.83
C ARG A 20 -2.49 -0.81 14.13
N CYS A 21 -2.50 -1.98 13.52
CA CYS A 21 -3.70 -2.59 12.94
C CYS A 21 -4.78 -2.79 14.01
N ALA A 22 -4.42 -3.33 15.18
CA ALA A 22 -5.35 -3.53 16.29
C ALA A 22 -5.98 -2.20 16.75
N LEU A 23 -5.17 -1.14 16.87
CA LEU A 23 -5.65 0.20 17.25
C LEU A 23 -6.56 0.84 16.18
N ALA A 24 -6.40 0.45 14.92
CA ALA A 24 -7.24 0.89 13.81
C ALA A 24 -8.51 0.03 13.63
N GLY A 25 -8.74 -0.98 14.46
CA GLY A 25 -9.87 -1.91 14.32
C GLY A 25 -9.74 -2.90 13.16
N LEU A 26 -8.53 -3.08 12.63
CA LEU A 26 -8.25 -3.99 11.51
C LEU A 26 -7.93 -5.40 12.01
N GLN A 27 -8.28 -6.41 11.21
CA GLN A 27 -7.92 -7.80 11.50
C GLN A 27 -6.41 -8.01 11.34
N ILE A 28 -5.74 -8.37 12.43
CA ILE A 28 -4.28 -8.38 12.51
C ILE A 28 -3.64 -9.37 11.51
N GLU A 29 -4.32 -10.47 11.20
CA GLU A 29 -3.78 -11.51 10.33
C GLU A 29 -3.78 -11.14 8.84
N ASP A 30 -4.52 -10.08 8.46
CA ASP A 30 -4.55 -9.59 7.09
C ASP A 30 -3.36 -8.67 6.76
N PHE A 31 -2.56 -8.28 7.76
CA PHE A 31 -1.53 -7.26 7.62
C PHE A 31 -0.14 -7.73 8.05
N SER A 32 0.85 -7.33 7.23
CA SER A 32 2.28 -7.48 7.50
C SER A 32 3.01 -6.17 7.22
N ALA A 33 4.29 -6.10 7.57
CA ALA A 33 5.13 -4.95 7.20
C ALA A 33 5.18 -4.71 5.67
N HIS A 34 5.15 -5.79 4.87
CA HIS A 34 5.12 -5.67 3.40
C HIS A 34 3.79 -5.12 2.88
N SER A 35 2.68 -5.39 3.58
CA SER A 35 1.34 -4.89 3.21
C SER A 35 1.27 -3.36 3.18
N LEU A 36 2.08 -2.68 3.99
CA LEU A 36 2.17 -1.22 3.98
C LEU A 36 2.83 -0.68 2.70
N ARG A 37 3.87 -1.37 2.21
CA ARG A 37 4.57 -0.98 0.98
C ARG A 37 3.70 -1.20 -0.25
N SER A 38 2.99 -2.32 -0.35
CA SER A 38 2.03 -2.54 -1.43
C SER A 38 0.84 -1.58 -1.34
N GLY A 39 0.32 -1.36 -0.13
CA GLY A 39 -0.76 -0.39 0.12
C GLY A 39 -0.41 1.04 -0.30
N PHE A 40 0.85 1.46 -0.11
CA PHE A 40 1.33 2.75 -0.63
C PHE A 40 1.21 2.85 -2.15
N LEU A 41 1.59 1.81 -2.90
CA LEU A 41 1.46 1.83 -4.37
C LEU A 41 0.01 1.78 -4.83
N THR A 42 -0.85 1.03 -4.14
CA THR A 42 -2.30 1.02 -4.40
C THR A 42 -2.89 2.41 -4.18
N GLU A 43 -2.54 3.09 -3.09
CA GLU A 43 -3.01 4.45 -2.83
C GLU A 43 -2.42 5.47 -3.82
N ALA A 44 -1.16 5.30 -4.24
CA ALA A 44 -0.55 6.13 -5.27
C ALA A 44 -1.30 6.00 -6.60
N GLY A 45 -1.72 4.79 -6.98
CA GLY A 45 -2.57 4.55 -8.15
C GLY A 45 -3.93 5.24 -8.05
N ARG A 46 -4.63 5.12 -6.91
CA ARG A 46 -5.91 5.83 -6.67
C ARG A 46 -5.79 7.35 -6.81
N ARG A 47 -4.63 7.91 -6.48
CA ARG A 47 -4.36 9.34 -6.56
C ARG A 47 -3.79 9.79 -7.90
N GLY A 48 -3.64 8.88 -8.87
CA GLY A 48 -3.05 9.18 -10.18
C GLY A 48 -1.60 9.63 -10.11
N VAL A 49 -0.85 9.20 -9.08
CA VAL A 49 0.58 9.52 -8.98
C VAL A 49 1.34 8.81 -10.10
N PRO A 50 2.24 9.49 -10.83
CA PRO A 50 3.01 8.84 -11.88
C PRO A 50 3.82 7.65 -11.35
N LEU A 51 3.77 6.51 -12.07
CA LEU A 51 4.44 5.27 -11.69
C LEU A 51 5.90 5.46 -11.27
N LYS A 52 6.67 6.23 -12.06
CA LYS A 52 8.08 6.50 -11.76
C LYS A 52 8.26 7.16 -10.39
N VAL A 53 7.43 8.15 -10.06
CA VAL A 53 7.50 8.85 -8.76
C VAL A 53 7.15 7.90 -7.62
N ALA A 54 6.10 7.08 -7.80
CA ALA A 54 5.70 6.09 -6.81
C ALA A 54 6.78 5.01 -6.58
N MET A 55 7.47 4.60 -7.64
CA MET A 55 8.61 3.67 -7.56
C MET A 55 9.82 4.29 -6.86
N ASP A 56 10.19 5.53 -7.20
CA ASP A 56 11.29 6.27 -6.58
C ASP A 56 11.06 6.44 -5.07
N MET A 57 9.82 6.72 -4.65
CA MET A 57 9.46 6.86 -3.22
C MET A 57 9.40 5.52 -2.47
N SER A 58 8.93 4.45 -3.12
CA SER A 58 8.74 3.15 -2.47
C SER A 58 9.99 2.26 -2.51
N GLY A 59 10.96 2.59 -3.37
CA GLY A 59 12.16 1.80 -3.62
C GLY A 59 11.92 0.51 -4.41
N HIS A 60 10.87 0.47 -5.23
CA HIS A 60 10.63 -0.69 -6.10
C HIS A 60 11.60 -0.68 -7.29
N SER A 61 12.36 -1.77 -7.45
CA SER A 61 13.19 -2.01 -8.62
C SER A 61 12.43 -2.68 -9.77
N SER A 62 11.38 -3.46 -9.45
CA SER A 62 10.56 -4.17 -10.42
C SER A 62 9.35 -3.32 -10.83
N VAL A 63 9.35 -2.87 -12.09
CA VAL A 63 8.22 -2.16 -12.70
C VAL A 63 6.98 -3.05 -12.72
N THR A 64 7.13 -4.34 -13.05
CA THR A 64 6.00 -5.29 -13.13
C THR A 64 5.29 -5.45 -11.79
N THR A 65 6.04 -5.59 -10.69
CA THR A 65 5.48 -5.70 -9.35
C THR A 65 4.77 -4.40 -8.94
N ALA A 66 5.40 -3.25 -9.23
CA ALA A 66 4.83 -1.96 -8.87
C ALA A 66 3.53 -1.66 -9.65
N MET A 67 3.51 -1.95 -10.96
CA MET A 67 2.33 -1.79 -11.80
C MET A 67 1.15 -2.64 -11.32
N GLY A 68 1.38 -3.85 -10.80
CA GLY A 68 0.32 -4.70 -10.28
C GLY A 68 -0.46 -4.02 -9.15
N TYR A 69 0.25 -3.47 -8.16
CA TYR A 69 -0.40 -2.75 -7.05
C TYR A 69 -1.01 -1.41 -7.48
N MET A 70 -0.36 -0.69 -8.39
CA MET A 70 -0.83 0.61 -8.88
C MET A 70 -2.14 0.47 -9.66
N ARG A 71 -2.22 -0.50 -10.58
CA ARG A 71 -3.46 -0.79 -11.32
C ARG A 71 -4.62 -1.17 -10.42
N ALA A 72 -4.37 -2.00 -9.40
CA ALA A 72 -5.42 -2.34 -8.43
C ALA A 72 -5.99 -1.10 -7.72
N GLY A 73 -5.16 -0.07 -7.54
CA GLY A 73 -5.58 1.24 -7.06
C GLY A 73 -6.41 2.02 -8.07
N GLU A 74 -5.89 2.19 -9.29
CA GLU A 74 -6.54 2.91 -10.39
C GLU A 74 -7.95 2.36 -10.68
N LEU A 75 -8.08 1.03 -10.82
CA LEU A 75 -9.36 0.37 -11.09
C LEU A 75 -10.42 0.64 -10.03
N ALA A 76 -10.03 0.84 -8.77
CA ALA A 76 -10.98 1.10 -7.69
C ALA A 76 -11.66 2.48 -7.80
N SER A 77 -11.07 3.40 -8.56
CA SER A 77 -11.59 4.76 -8.78
C SER A 77 -12.07 5.00 -10.22
N GLU A 78 -11.95 4.00 -11.09
CA GLU A 78 -12.18 4.15 -12.52
C GLU A 78 -13.69 4.20 -12.84
N PRO A 79 -14.21 5.26 -13.49
CA PRO A 79 -15.61 5.34 -13.90
C PRO A 79 -16.03 4.16 -14.80
N ALA A 80 -15.11 3.66 -15.63
CA ALA A 80 -15.37 2.50 -16.49
C ALA A 80 -15.76 1.22 -15.70
N ALA A 81 -15.38 1.12 -14.42
CA ALA A 81 -15.75 -0.02 -13.58
C ALA A 81 -17.25 -0.08 -13.25
N ARG A 82 -18.01 1.01 -13.47
CA ARG A 82 -19.45 1.13 -13.17
C ARG A 82 -20.33 1.28 -14.41
N LEU A 83 -19.80 1.05 -15.61
CA LEU A 83 -20.54 1.25 -16.87
C LEU A 83 -21.87 0.47 -16.94
N LEU A 84 -21.93 -0.72 -16.32
CA LEU A 84 -23.15 -1.55 -16.32
C LEU A 84 -24.15 -1.16 -15.21
N GLU A 85 -23.74 -0.35 -14.24
CA GLU A 85 -24.61 0.15 -13.16
C GLU A 85 -25.42 1.36 -13.64
N ASP A 86 -24.86 2.15 -14.57
CA ASP A 86 -25.50 3.34 -15.16
C ASP A 86 -26.51 3.01 -16.30
N GLU A 87 -26.62 1.74 -16.69
CA GLU A 87 -27.53 1.27 -17.77
C GLU A 87 -28.90 0.75 -17.28
N GLN A 88 -29.21 0.84 -15.98
CA GLN A 88 -30.52 0.43 -15.44
C GLN A 88 -31.48 1.65 -15.36
N PRO A 89 -32.65 1.63 -16.04
CA PRO A 89 -33.65 2.70 -16.01
C PRO A 89 -34.38 2.84 -14.67
#